data_AF-A0A8T3R921-F1
#
_entry.id   AF-A0A8T3R921-F1
#
_cell.length_a   1.000
_cell.length_b   1.000
_cell.length_c   1.000
_cell.angle_alpha   90.00
_cell.angle_beta   90.00
_cell.angle_gamma   90.00
#
_symmetry.space_group_name_H-M   'P 1'
#
loop_
_entity.id
_entity.type
_entity.pdbx_description
1 polymer ?
#
loop_
_entity_poly.entity_id
_entity_poly.type
_entity_poly.pdbx_seq_one_letter_code
_entity_poly.pdbx_strand_id
1 'polypeptide(L)'
;PDFLIRLRDRASTGPADLLTLVLEVTGEPRKEKQAKVAAAEHLWVESVNNWGGAGRWAFLEVTDPWDAGQLLRKKLVQRAEAPA
;
A
#
# COMPACT_ATOMS: atom_id res chain seq x y z
N PRO A 1 2.45 -0.36 11.64
CA PRO A 1 2.79 -1.11 10.41
C PRO A 1 3.54 -2.37 10.80
N ASP A 2 2.97 -3.52 10.49
CA ASP A 2 3.60 -4.81 10.74
C ASP A 2 4.78 -5.05 9.80
N PHE A 3 4.68 -4.57 8.55
CA PHE A 3 5.75 -4.69 7.56
C PHE A 3 5.96 -3.41 6.75
N LEU A 4 7.22 -3.17 6.38
CA LEU A 4 7.63 -2.25 5.33
C LEU A 4 8.33 -3.04 4.23
N ILE A 5 7.75 -3.02 3.03
CA ILE A 5 8.19 -3.86 1.92
C ILE A 5 8.66 -2.96 0.78
N ARG A 6 9.88 -3.20 0.31
CA ARG A 6 10.42 -2.56 -0.91
C ARG A 6 10.22 -3.52 -2.05
N LEU A 7 9.40 -3.14 -3.03
CA LEU A 7 9.09 -4.01 -4.17
C LEU A 7 9.19 -3.28 -5.49
N ARG A 8 9.57 -4.04 -6.52
CA ARG A 8 9.48 -3.60 -7.90
C ARG A 8 8.05 -3.85 -8.37
N ASP A 9 7.31 -2.77 -8.57
CA ASP A 9 5.99 -2.80 -9.21
C ASP A 9 6.11 -2.50 -10.71
N ARG A 10 4.99 -2.53 -11.43
CA ARG A 10 4.98 -2.29 -12.88
C ARG A 10 5.37 -0.86 -13.27
N ALA A 11 5.17 0.12 -12.38
CA ALA A 11 5.54 1.51 -12.62
C ALA A 11 7.04 1.79 -12.38
N SER A 12 7.77 0.83 -11.78
CA SER A 12 9.19 0.97 -11.49
C SER A 12 10.02 1.11 -12.76
N THR A 13 10.71 2.24 -12.92
CA THR A 13 11.54 2.56 -14.09
C THR A 13 12.99 2.04 -13.99
N GLY A 14 13.42 1.58 -12.81
CA GLY A 14 14.78 1.08 -12.61
C GLY A 14 15.04 0.53 -11.21
N PRO A 15 16.29 0.14 -10.88
CA PRO A 15 16.66 -0.39 -9.56
C PRO A 15 16.46 0.58 -8.39
N ALA A 16 16.52 1.89 -8.64
CA ALA A 16 16.33 2.93 -7.62
C ALA A 16 14.85 3.32 -7.42
N ASP A 17 13.99 3.02 -8.39
CA ASP A 17 12.58 3.39 -8.40
C ASP A 17 11.71 2.24 -7.86
N LEU A 18 11.80 2.01 -6.55
CA LEU A 18 11.02 0.98 -5.86
C LEU A 18 9.82 1.59 -5.13
N LEU A 19 8.72 0.84 -5.09
CA LEU A 19 7.57 1.15 -4.26
C LEU A 19 7.85 0.71 -2.82
N THR A 20 7.66 1.61 -1.86
CA THR A 20 7.61 1.29 -0.44
C THR A 20 6.16 1.02 -0.05
N LEU A 21 5.84 -0.24 0.23
CA LEU A 21 4.53 -0.66 0.71
C LEU A 21 4.55 -0.76 2.23
N VAL A 22 3.65 -0.02 2.86
CA VAL A 22 3.28 -0.20 4.27
C VAL A 22 2.19 -1.26 4.33
N LEU A 23 2.46 -2.39 4.98
CA LEU A 23 1.51 -3.49 5.13
C LEU A 23 1.14 -3.65 6.61
N GLU A 24 -0.15 -3.58 6.90
CA GLU A 24 -0.72 -3.89 8.21
C GLU A 24 -1.53 -5.18 8.09
N VAL A 25 -1.34 -6.12 9.02
CA VAL A 25 -2.07 -7.38 9.09
C VAL A 25 -2.96 -7.34 10.32
N THR A 26 -4.21 -6.96 10.11
CA THR A 26 -5.21 -6.92 11.16
C THR A 26 -5.93 -8.26 11.22
N GLY A 27 -6.10 -8.82 12.41
CA GLY A 27 -7.00 -9.97 12.62
C GLY A 27 -8.48 -9.56 12.55
N GLU A 28 -9.27 -9.97 13.54
CA GLU A 28 -10.71 -9.69 13.57
C GLU A 28 -11.04 -8.18 13.41
N PRO A 29 -11.92 -7.81 12.45
CA PRO A 29 -12.21 -6.41 12.14
C PRO A 29 -13.01 -5.76 13.27
N ARG A 30 -12.33 -5.00 14.13
CA ARG A 30 -12.99 -4.15 15.14
C ARG A 30 -13.27 -2.77 14.54
N LYS A 31 -14.54 -2.32 14.62
CA LYS A 31 -15.07 -1.09 14.00
C LYS A 31 -14.24 0.18 14.27
N GLU A 32 -13.47 0.24 15.36
CA GLU A 32 -12.60 1.37 15.70
C GLU A 32 -11.34 1.50 14.82
N LYS A 33 -10.96 0.45 14.06
CA LYS A 33 -9.76 0.49 13.21
C LYS A 33 -9.96 1.14 11.82
N GLN A 34 -11.20 1.18 11.31
CA GLN A 34 -11.49 1.70 9.97
C GLN A 34 -11.10 3.19 9.80
N ALA A 35 -11.29 4.00 10.84
CA ALA A 35 -10.94 5.42 10.80
C ALA A 35 -9.41 5.68 10.77
N LYS A 36 -8.61 4.80 11.40
CA LYS A 36 -7.14 4.93 11.40
C LYS A 36 -6.51 4.47 10.09
N VAL A 37 -7.08 3.44 9.47
CA VAL A 37 -6.64 2.93 8.17
C VAL A 37 -6.90 3.95 7.05
N ALA A 38 -8.09 4.56 7.05
CA ALA A 38 -8.41 5.64 6.10
C ALA A 38 -7.46 6.85 6.25
N ALA A 39 -7.06 7.21 7.46
CA ALA A 39 -6.09 8.30 7.69
C ALA A 39 -4.68 7.94 7.19
N ALA A 40 -4.22 6.71 7.41
CA ALA A 40 -2.91 6.26 6.94
C ALA A 40 -2.88 6.14 5.40
N GLU A 41 -3.92 5.56 4.80
CA GLU A 41 -4.03 5.34 3.35
C GLU A 41 -4.28 6.64 2.58
N HIS A 42 -5.18 7.50 3.05
CA HIS A 42 -5.64 8.66 2.27
C HIS A 42 -5.03 10.01 2.69
N LEU A 43 -4.40 10.14 3.87
CA LEU A 43 -3.76 11.40 4.26
C LEU A 43 -2.24 11.28 4.23
N TRP A 44 -1.67 10.26 4.88
CA TRP A 44 -0.23 10.17 5.03
C TRP A 44 0.47 9.75 3.73
N VAL A 45 0.03 8.65 3.10
CA VAL A 45 0.62 8.18 1.83
C VAL A 45 0.51 9.25 0.75
N GLU A 46 -0.64 9.91 0.64
CA GLU A 46 -0.83 11.00 -0.32
C GLU A 46 0.11 12.17 -0.04
N SER A 47 0.21 12.62 1.21
CA SER A 47 1.11 13.72 1.59
C SER A 47 2.58 13.40 1.30
N VAL A 48 3.03 12.19 1.60
CA VAL A 48 4.41 11.74 1.34
C VAL A 48 4.70 11.69 -0.15
N ASN A 49 3.76 11.17 -0.94
CA ASN A 49 3.89 11.13 -2.39
C ASN A 49 3.87 12.53 -3.01
N ASN A 50 3.04 13.45 -2.50
CA ASN A 50 2.99 14.86 -2.95
C ASN A 50 4.27 15.63 -2.58
N TRP A 51 4.88 15.32 -1.43
CA TRP A 51 6.19 15.89 -1.07
C TRP A 51 7.33 15.38 -1.96
N GLY A 52 7.24 14.13 -2.44
CA GLY A 52 8.13 13.55 -3.46
C GLY A 52 9.54 13.17 -2.99
N GLY A 53 10.02 13.67 -1.85
CA GLY A 53 11.38 13.42 -1.36
C GLY A 53 11.62 12.01 -0.78
N ALA A 54 10.55 11.24 -0.51
CA ALA A 54 10.65 9.89 0.06
C ALA A 54 10.50 8.76 -0.98
N GLY A 55 10.39 9.09 -2.27
CA GLY A 55 10.04 8.13 -3.31
C GLY A 55 8.54 7.78 -3.29
N ARG A 56 8.19 6.60 -3.82
CA ARG A 56 6.79 6.17 -3.98
C ARG A 56 6.34 5.30 -2.82
N TRP A 57 5.18 5.62 -2.27
CA TRP A 57 4.58 4.91 -1.14
C TRP A 57 3.18 4.41 -1.45
N ALA A 58 2.85 3.25 -0.88
CA ALA A 58 1.52 2.67 -0.89
C ALA A 58 1.19 2.08 0.50
N PHE A 59 -0.09 1.91 0.79
CA PHE A 59 -0.58 1.26 2.00
C PHE A 59 -1.49 0.10 1.63
N LEU A 60 -1.44 -0.99 2.41
CA LEU A 60 -2.37 -2.10 2.32
C LEU A 60 -2.66 -2.64 3.72
N GLU A 61 -3.95 -2.81 4.04
CA GLU A 61 -4.38 -3.61 5.18
C GLU A 61 -4.83 -4.99 4.69
N VAL A 62 -4.36 -6.03 5.37
CA VAL A 62 -4.81 -7.41 5.21
C VAL A 62 -5.60 -7.78 6.46
N THR A 63 -6.90 -8.06 6.30
CA THR A 63 -7.79 -8.46 7.40
C THR A 63 -7.91 -9.98 7.57
N ASP A 64 -7.53 -10.73 6.54
CA ASP A 64 -7.43 -12.19 6.57
C ASP A 64 -6.03 -12.59 6.10
N PRO A 65 -5.15 -13.09 6.99
CA PRO A 65 -3.78 -13.45 6.63
C PRO A 65 -3.72 -14.56 5.58
N TRP A 66 -4.76 -15.39 5.45
CA TRP A 66 -4.80 -16.44 4.41
C TRP A 66 -5.03 -15.88 3.02
N ASP A 67 -5.67 -14.71 2.89
CA ASP A 67 -5.92 -14.05 1.60
C ASP A 67 -4.85 -13.00 1.22
N ALA A 68 -3.89 -12.73 2.12
CA ALA A 68 -2.84 -11.72 1.95
C ALA A 68 -2.16 -11.79 0.57
N GLY A 69 -1.80 -13.01 0.14
CA GLY A 69 -1.11 -13.24 -1.12
C GLY A 69 -1.94 -12.91 -2.36
N GLN A 70 -3.26 -13.14 -2.34
CA GLN A 70 -4.13 -12.77 -3.46
C GLN A 70 -4.36 -11.26 -3.48
N LEU A 71 -4.59 -10.67 -2.30
CA LEU A 71 -4.80 -9.23 -2.16
C LEU A 71 -3.60 -8.42 -2.67
N LEU A 72 -2.38 -8.81 -2.29
CA LEU A 72 -1.14 -8.20 -2.75
C LEU A 72 -1.02 -8.26 -4.28
N ARG A 73 -1.28 -9.44 -4.88
CA ARG A 73 -1.25 -9.60 -6.35
C ARG A 73 -2.29 -8.71 -7.02
N LYS A 74 -3.53 -8.69 -6.53
CA LYS A 74 -4.59 -7.84 -7.10
C LYS A 74 -4.22 -6.35 -7.02
N LYS A 75 -3.74 -5.87 -5.88
CA LYS A 75 -3.45 -4.45 -5.67
C LYS A 75 -2.20 -3.96 -6.40
N LEU A 76 -1.17 -4.79 -6.50
CA LEU A 76 0.15 -4.37 -7.01
C LEU A 76 0.43 -4.87 -8.43
N VAL A 77 -0.25 -5.91 -8.90
CA VAL A 77 -0.08 -6.47 -10.26
C VAL A 77 -1.20 -6.01 -11.21
N GLN A 78 -2.41 -5.67 -10.74
CA GLN A 78 -3.56 -5.35 -11.61
C GLN A 78 -3.95 -3.86 -11.74
N ARG A 79 -3.16 -2.89 -11.27
CA ARG A 79 -3.49 -1.47 -11.53
C ARG A 79 -3.06 -1.05 -12.94
N ALA A 80 -3.79 -1.53 -13.94
CA ALA A 80 -3.89 -0.90 -15.25
C ALA A 80 -5.19 -0.09 -15.27
N GLU A 81 -5.13 1.10 -15.87
CA GLU A 81 -6.22 2.02 -16.17
C GLU A 81 -6.66 2.92 -15.00
N ALA A 82 -6.05 4.11 -14.95
CA ALA A 82 -6.80 5.32 -14.68
C ALA A 82 -7.16 5.94 -16.05
N PRO A 83 -8.42 6.32 -16.31
CA PRO A 83 -8.82 6.94 -17.57
C PRO A 83 -8.51 8.44 -17.62
N ALA A 84 -8.19 8.88 -18.85
CA ALA A 84 -8.02 10.24 -19.41
C ALA A 84 -6.91 11.14 -18.84
#